data_AF-A0A3B1CHF0-F1
#
_entry.id   AF-A0A3B1CHF0-F1
#
_cell.length_a   1.000
_cell.length_b   1.000
_cell.length_c   1.000
_cell.angle_alpha   90.00
_cell.angle_beta   90.00
_cell.angle_gamma   90.00
#
_symmetry.space_group_name_H-M   'P 1'
#
loop_
_entity.id
_entity.type
_entity.pdbx_description
1 polymer ?
#
loop_
_entity_poly.entity_id
_entity_poly.type
_entity_poly.pdbx_seq_one_letter_code
_entity_poly.pdbx_strand_id
1 'polypeptide(L)'
;ETDGTNSEAFIIVHFKKKMIIIGGTSYAGEIKKSIFTILNYLLPQKGVLSMHCSANIGQNDDVAVFFGLSGTGKTTLSADPNRRLIGDDEHGWSGDGVFNFEGGCYAKVIRLSREAEPQIYDNTERFGTLLENVAMDYANQRRVDLDDATLTENTRAAYPITDVHVPNAELSGMGGHPENIFMLTADAFGVLPPISKLTPEQAMYHFISGYTAKVAGTERGITEPVATFSTCFGAPFMALHPSVYADLLGKKIAEHKVNCWLVNTGWTGGPYGVGTRMKIAHTRAMLNAALEGKLDNVEYIADDIFNLKIPVDVPGVPDSVLVPRNTWENVSEYDEKAKELAGRFRENFKKFEAQASGEIKAASPVG
;
A
#
# COMPACT_ATOMS: atom_id res chain seq x y z
N GLU A 1 30.01 24.13 -10.13
CA GLU A 1 28.97 23.16 -10.53
C GLU A 1 29.13 22.92 -12.02
N THR A 2 29.55 21.72 -12.44
CA THR A 2 29.94 21.43 -13.84
C THR A 2 28.89 20.59 -14.58
N ASP A 3 28.21 19.69 -13.87
CA ASP A 3 27.38 18.64 -14.48
C ASP A 3 25.87 18.88 -14.38
N GLY A 4 25.42 19.91 -13.65
CA GLY A 4 24.00 20.25 -13.48
C GLY A 4 23.20 19.27 -12.61
N THR A 5 23.87 18.45 -11.80
CA THR A 5 23.24 17.55 -10.81
C THR A 5 23.03 18.28 -9.47
N ASN A 6 21.98 17.92 -8.72
CA ASN A 6 21.70 18.50 -7.41
C ASN A 6 22.75 18.13 -6.33
N SER A 7 23.36 16.95 -6.44
CA SER A 7 24.42 16.47 -5.55
C SER A 7 25.33 15.45 -6.26
N GLU A 8 26.22 14.80 -5.51
CA GLU A 8 27.03 13.68 -6.01
C GLU A 8 26.19 12.48 -6.45
N ALA A 9 25.01 12.30 -5.84
CA ALA A 9 24.07 11.24 -6.18
C ALA A 9 23.15 11.69 -7.32
N PHE A 10 23.02 10.84 -8.34
CA PHE A 10 22.14 11.09 -9.48
C PHE A 10 21.58 9.80 -10.05
N ILE A 11 20.34 9.88 -10.51
CA ILE A 11 19.62 8.83 -11.22
C ILE A 11 19.02 9.46 -12.47
N ILE A 12 19.60 9.16 -13.64
CA ILE A 12 19.22 9.77 -14.91
C ILE A 12 18.60 8.72 -15.81
N VAL A 13 17.34 8.93 -16.20
CA VAL A 13 16.63 8.08 -17.16
C VAL A 13 16.59 8.77 -18.53
N HIS A 14 17.19 8.13 -19.53
CA HIS A 14 17.16 8.60 -20.91
C HIS A 14 16.28 7.68 -21.77
N PHE A 15 14.99 7.99 -21.89
CA PHE A 15 14.00 7.17 -22.61
C PHE A 15 14.41 6.87 -24.07
N LYS A 16 14.84 7.88 -24.84
CA LYS A 16 15.24 7.68 -26.26
C LYS A 16 16.46 6.75 -26.42
N LYS A 17 17.42 6.79 -25.50
CA LYS A 17 18.60 5.89 -25.51
C LYS A 17 18.36 4.58 -24.77
N LYS A 18 17.20 4.41 -24.12
CA LYS A 18 16.86 3.25 -23.28
C LYS A 18 17.95 2.96 -22.24
N MET A 19 18.39 4.00 -21.55
CA MET A 19 19.54 3.95 -20.64
C MET A 19 19.18 4.59 -19.31
N ILE A 20 19.62 3.95 -18.23
CA ILE A 20 19.57 4.48 -16.87
C ILE A 20 21.03 4.63 -16.41
N ILE A 21 21.38 5.80 -15.86
CA ILE A 21 22.69 6.03 -15.26
C ILE A 21 22.47 6.34 -13.79
N ILE A 22 23.08 5.55 -12.91
CA ILE A 22 23.03 5.71 -11.46
C ILE A 22 24.47 5.95 -10.99
N GLY A 23 24.70 7.03 -10.25
CA GLY A 23 26.00 7.38 -9.69
C GLY A 23 25.84 8.05 -8.33
N GLY A 24 26.89 7.95 -7.49
CA GLY A 24 26.92 8.55 -6.16
C GLY A 24 25.98 7.92 -5.12
N THR A 25 25.36 6.77 -5.44
CA THR A 25 24.52 5.99 -4.52
C THR A 25 24.77 4.50 -4.73
N SER A 26 24.78 3.75 -3.62
CA SER A 26 24.89 2.29 -3.61
C SER A 26 23.59 1.61 -3.19
N TYR A 27 22.49 2.38 -3.09
CA TYR A 27 21.20 1.85 -2.67
C TYR A 27 20.54 1.04 -3.79
N ALA A 28 20.32 -0.26 -3.57
CA ALA A 28 19.78 -1.16 -4.58
C ALA A 28 18.37 -0.75 -5.06
N GLY A 29 17.60 -0.09 -4.20
CA GLY A 29 16.26 0.41 -4.52
C GLY A 29 16.22 1.37 -5.71
N GLU A 30 17.32 2.09 -6.01
CA GLU A 30 17.39 2.99 -7.18
C GLU A 30 17.31 2.22 -8.51
N ILE A 31 17.90 1.02 -8.56
CA ILE A 31 17.84 0.15 -9.74
C ILE A 31 16.40 -0.31 -9.95
N LYS A 32 15.76 -0.83 -8.90
CA LYS A 32 14.36 -1.29 -8.93
C LYS A 32 13.41 -0.16 -9.35
N LYS A 33 13.43 0.97 -8.64
CA LYS A 33 12.44 2.04 -8.81
C LYS A 33 12.64 2.87 -10.08
N SER A 34 13.85 2.91 -10.65
CA SER A 34 14.07 3.53 -11.96
C SER A 34 13.41 2.72 -13.09
N ILE A 35 13.46 1.39 -13.04
CA ILE A 35 12.71 0.53 -13.97
C ILE A 35 11.20 0.72 -13.77
N PHE A 36 10.72 0.72 -12.52
CA PHE A 36 9.31 0.97 -12.23
C PHE A 36 8.82 2.29 -12.82
N THR A 37 9.61 3.37 -12.67
CA THR A 37 9.30 4.69 -13.23
C THR A 37 9.20 4.65 -14.76
N ILE A 38 10.07 3.90 -15.42
CA ILE A 38 9.99 3.70 -16.88
C ILE A 38 8.71 2.96 -17.26
N LEU A 39 8.33 1.91 -16.52
CA LEU A 39 7.10 1.16 -16.76
C LEU A 39 5.86 2.03 -16.51
N ASN A 40 5.87 2.88 -15.48
CA ASN A 40 4.84 3.88 -15.20
C ASN A 40 4.70 4.92 -16.33
N TYR A 41 5.73 5.13 -17.15
CA TYR A 41 5.61 5.95 -18.35
C TYR A 41 5.07 5.15 -19.54
N LEU A 42 5.67 4.00 -19.84
CA LEU A 42 5.45 3.26 -21.09
C LEU A 42 4.13 2.47 -21.12
N LEU A 43 3.71 1.87 -20.00
CA LEU A 43 2.57 0.96 -19.96
C LEU A 43 1.20 1.65 -20.03
N PRO A 44 0.96 2.78 -19.33
CA PRO A 44 -0.31 3.49 -19.46
C PRO A 44 -0.63 3.94 -20.89
N GLN A 45 0.41 4.30 -21.66
CA GLN A 45 0.27 4.66 -23.09
C GLN A 45 -0.20 3.50 -23.96
N LYS A 46 -0.12 2.26 -23.46
CA LYS A 46 -0.61 1.04 -24.11
C LYS A 46 -1.89 0.50 -23.47
N GLY A 47 -2.55 1.27 -22.61
CA GLY A 47 -3.76 0.85 -21.90
C GLY A 47 -3.52 -0.15 -20.76
N VAL A 48 -2.27 -0.37 -20.36
CA VAL A 48 -1.92 -1.21 -19.21
C VAL A 48 -1.76 -0.31 -17.98
N LEU A 49 -2.54 -0.57 -16.93
CA LEU A 49 -2.41 0.15 -15.67
C LEU A 49 -1.20 -0.38 -14.91
N SER A 50 -0.16 0.43 -14.75
CA SER A 50 0.94 0.12 -13.84
C SER A 50 0.58 0.52 -12.40
N MET A 51 0.89 -0.35 -11.45
CA MET A 51 0.38 -0.29 -10.09
C MET A 51 1.51 -0.51 -9.08
N HIS A 52 1.54 0.32 -8.04
CA HIS A 52 2.39 0.12 -6.87
C HIS A 52 1.58 -0.61 -5.79
N CYS A 53 1.58 -1.93 -5.88
CA CYS A 53 0.72 -2.81 -5.10
C CYS A 53 1.35 -4.20 -4.99
N SER A 54 0.97 -4.94 -3.94
CA SER A 54 1.11 -6.40 -3.94
C SER A 54 -0.12 -7.05 -4.58
N ALA A 55 0.01 -8.30 -5.02
CA ALA A 55 -1.12 -9.07 -5.55
C ALA A 55 -1.00 -10.56 -5.22
N ASN A 56 -2.15 -11.21 -5.00
CA ASN A 56 -2.23 -12.65 -4.74
C ASN A 56 -3.50 -13.27 -5.34
N ILE A 57 -3.52 -14.61 -5.39
CA ILE A 57 -4.56 -15.42 -6.02
C ILE A 57 -5.12 -16.39 -4.99
N GLY A 58 -6.44 -16.45 -4.84
CA GLY A 58 -7.09 -17.42 -3.97
C GLY A 58 -7.16 -18.83 -4.58
N GLN A 59 -7.83 -19.74 -3.88
CA GLN A 59 -8.00 -21.13 -4.33
C GLN A 59 -8.93 -21.25 -5.55
N ASN A 60 -9.81 -20.27 -5.75
CA ASN A 60 -10.74 -20.22 -6.87
C ASN A 60 -10.23 -19.34 -8.02
N ASP A 61 -8.93 -19.09 -8.06
CA ASP A 61 -8.27 -18.16 -8.99
C ASP A 61 -8.75 -16.69 -8.88
N ASP A 62 -9.40 -16.34 -7.77
CA ASP A 62 -9.82 -14.98 -7.44
C ASP A 62 -8.61 -14.09 -7.14
N VAL A 63 -8.39 -13.07 -7.96
CA VAL A 63 -7.23 -12.17 -7.81
C VAL A 63 -7.57 -11.00 -6.88
N ALA A 64 -6.62 -10.68 -5.99
CA ALA A 64 -6.70 -9.50 -5.14
C ALA A 64 -5.46 -8.61 -5.28
N VAL A 65 -5.68 -7.30 -5.27
CA VAL A 65 -4.64 -6.28 -5.38
C VAL A 65 -4.65 -5.39 -4.13
N PHE A 66 -3.47 -5.11 -3.56
CA PHE A 66 -3.33 -4.32 -2.34
C PHE A 66 -2.44 -3.10 -2.59
N PHE A 67 -3.06 -1.93 -2.76
CA PHE A 67 -2.37 -0.65 -2.77
C PHE A 67 -2.04 -0.20 -1.36
N GLY A 68 -0.97 0.57 -1.21
CA GLY A 68 -0.58 1.13 0.07
C GLY A 68 0.85 1.64 0.06
N LEU A 69 1.23 2.45 1.05
CA LEU A 69 2.61 2.89 1.20
C LEU A 69 3.43 1.90 2.03
N SER A 70 4.72 2.19 2.22
CA SER A 70 5.55 1.41 3.13
C SER A 70 4.97 1.48 4.55
N GLY A 71 4.88 0.34 5.24
CA GLY A 71 4.39 0.26 6.63
C GLY A 71 2.86 0.20 6.80
N THR A 72 2.09 0.23 5.72
CA THR A 72 0.61 0.06 5.75
C THR A 72 0.17 -1.40 5.68
N GLY A 73 1.10 -2.36 5.72
CA GLY A 73 0.80 -3.79 5.76
C GLY A 73 0.65 -4.48 4.40
N LYS A 74 0.99 -3.85 3.25
CA LYS A 74 0.92 -4.49 1.92
C LYS A 74 1.51 -5.90 1.88
N THR A 75 2.80 -6.02 2.21
CA THR A 75 3.54 -7.30 2.17
C THR A 75 2.95 -8.31 3.15
N THR A 76 2.68 -7.88 4.38
CA THR A 76 2.15 -8.73 5.46
C THR A 76 0.73 -9.24 5.17
N LEU A 77 -0.10 -8.46 4.46
CA LEU A 77 -1.47 -8.84 4.11
C LEU A 77 -1.56 -9.61 2.78
N SER A 78 -0.61 -9.40 1.85
CA SER A 78 -0.55 -10.21 0.63
C SER A 78 0.08 -11.59 0.86
N ALA A 79 0.96 -11.73 1.86
CA ALA A 79 1.56 -13.00 2.29
C ALA A 79 0.59 -13.85 3.13
N ASP A 80 -0.57 -14.16 2.55
CA ASP A 80 -1.55 -15.06 3.15
C ASP A 80 -1.19 -16.53 2.83
N PRO A 81 -1.08 -17.42 3.83
CA PRO A 81 -0.74 -18.82 3.57
C PRO A 81 -1.77 -19.58 2.70
N ASN A 82 -3.00 -19.09 2.59
CA ASN A 82 -4.07 -19.70 1.79
C ASN A 82 -4.17 -19.12 0.37
N ARG A 83 -3.32 -18.14 0.02
CA ARG A 83 -3.35 -17.47 -1.28
C ARG A 83 -1.97 -17.51 -1.92
N ARG A 84 -1.91 -17.72 -3.23
CA ARG A 84 -0.66 -17.73 -3.97
C ARG A 84 -0.18 -16.31 -4.24
N LEU A 85 1.06 -15.97 -3.90
CA LEU A 85 1.64 -14.64 -4.12
C LEU A 85 1.99 -14.45 -5.61
N ILE A 86 1.49 -13.41 -6.26
CA ILE A 86 1.95 -13.00 -7.61
C ILE A 86 3.22 -12.14 -7.47
N GLY A 87 3.20 -11.19 -6.55
CA GLY A 87 4.31 -10.27 -6.26
C GLY A 87 4.00 -9.34 -5.09
N ASP A 88 5.02 -8.68 -4.54
CA ASP A 88 4.91 -7.89 -3.31
C ASP A 88 4.82 -6.37 -3.51
N ASP A 89 5.13 -5.82 -4.70
CA ASP A 89 5.30 -4.37 -4.82
C ASP A 89 4.91 -3.74 -6.17
N GLU A 90 5.17 -4.36 -7.32
CA GLU A 90 4.99 -3.71 -8.63
C GLU A 90 4.29 -4.62 -9.66
N HIS A 91 3.12 -4.20 -10.14
CA HIS A 91 2.31 -4.99 -11.07
C HIS A 91 1.76 -4.16 -12.23
N GLY A 92 1.46 -4.82 -13.34
CA GLY A 92 0.65 -4.29 -14.43
C GLY A 92 -0.71 -4.97 -14.48
N TRP A 93 -1.75 -4.24 -14.85
CA TRP A 93 -3.07 -4.78 -15.19
C TRP A 93 -3.34 -4.54 -16.67
N SER A 94 -3.19 -5.58 -17.49
CA SER A 94 -3.43 -5.55 -18.93
C SER A 94 -4.89 -5.86 -19.27
N GLY A 95 -5.17 -6.13 -20.55
CA GLY A 95 -6.47 -6.68 -20.97
C GLY A 95 -6.66 -8.15 -20.62
N ASP A 96 -5.60 -8.87 -20.22
CA ASP A 96 -5.65 -10.31 -19.91
C ASP A 96 -5.63 -10.60 -18.40
N GLY A 97 -5.23 -9.63 -17.57
CA GLY A 97 -5.16 -9.80 -16.12
C GLY A 97 -4.00 -9.02 -15.48
N VAL A 98 -3.63 -9.44 -14.27
CA VAL A 98 -2.53 -8.87 -13.48
C VAL A 98 -1.23 -9.64 -13.73
N PHE A 99 -0.11 -8.93 -13.83
CA PHE A 99 1.20 -9.55 -13.92
C PHE A 99 2.25 -8.77 -13.12
N ASN A 100 3.17 -9.48 -12.49
CA ASN A 100 4.29 -8.93 -11.73
C ASN A 100 5.34 -8.35 -12.70
N PHE A 101 5.93 -7.21 -12.35
CA PHE A 101 7.07 -6.65 -13.09
C PHE A 101 8.41 -7.25 -12.64
N GLU A 102 8.42 -7.89 -11.48
CA GLU A 102 9.62 -8.33 -10.77
C GLU A 102 9.75 -9.86 -10.76
N GLY A 103 10.97 -10.34 -10.54
CA GLY A 103 11.28 -11.77 -10.33
C GLY A 103 11.70 -12.09 -8.89
N GLY A 104 11.45 -11.17 -7.96
CA GLY A 104 11.91 -11.21 -6.58
C GLY A 104 11.12 -10.25 -5.70
N CYS A 105 11.36 -10.32 -4.40
CA CYS A 105 10.84 -9.37 -3.42
C CYS A 105 11.99 -8.55 -2.83
N TYR A 106 11.69 -7.33 -2.37
CA TYR A 106 12.65 -6.44 -1.72
C TYR A 106 12.10 -5.93 -0.37
N ALA A 107 11.95 -6.89 0.54
CA ALA A 107 11.22 -6.71 1.79
C ALA A 107 12.02 -5.87 2.81
N LYS A 108 11.29 -5.11 3.63
CA LYS A 108 11.83 -4.46 4.83
C LYS A 108 11.96 -5.50 5.94
N VAL A 109 13.10 -5.55 6.63
CA VAL A 109 13.39 -6.61 7.62
C VAL A 109 13.74 -6.11 9.02
N ILE A 110 13.72 -4.80 9.26
CA ILE A 110 13.92 -4.26 10.62
C ILE A 110 12.79 -4.74 11.54
N ARG A 111 13.16 -5.25 12.73
CA ARG A 111 12.26 -5.79 13.76
C ARG A 111 11.30 -6.87 13.24
N LEU A 112 11.72 -7.60 12.21
CA LEU A 112 10.99 -8.73 11.67
C LEU A 112 11.06 -9.88 12.66
N SER A 113 9.92 -10.50 13.00
CA SER A 113 9.88 -11.70 13.84
C SER A 113 9.39 -12.89 13.05
N ARG A 114 9.93 -14.07 13.38
CA ARG A 114 9.54 -15.33 12.73
C ARG A 114 8.09 -15.69 13.06
N GLU A 115 7.59 -15.26 14.22
CA GLU A 115 6.21 -15.48 14.65
C GLU A 115 5.21 -14.67 13.81
N ALA A 116 5.55 -13.43 13.46
CA ALA A 116 4.66 -12.55 12.71
C ALA A 116 4.70 -12.82 11.20
N GLU A 117 5.90 -13.00 10.64
CA GLU A 117 6.15 -13.10 9.20
C GLU A 117 7.18 -14.22 8.89
N PRO A 118 6.84 -15.50 9.18
CA PRO A 118 7.79 -16.61 9.14
C PRO A 118 8.47 -16.76 7.78
N GLN A 119 7.71 -16.65 6.68
CA GLN A 119 8.25 -16.83 5.34
C GLN A 119 9.30 -15.77 4.96
N ILE A 120 9.07 -14.52 5.34
CA ILE A 120 10.03 -13.43 5.06
C ILE A 120 11.25 -13.60 5.97
N TYR A 121 11.03 -13.95 7.24
CA TYR A 121 12.11 -14.21 8.20
C TYR A 121 13.02 -15.34 7.71
N ASP A 122 12.45 -16.46 7.29
CA ASP A 122 13.20 -17.61 6.77
C ASP A 122 14.11 -17.23 5.59
N ASN A 123 13.69 -16.27 4.76
CA ASN A 123 14.52 -15.80 3.66
C ASN A 123 15.75 -15.02 4.13
N THR A 124 15.73 -14.38 5.31
CA THR A 124 16.91 -13.70 5.86
C THR A 124 18.07 -14.65 6.19
N GLU A 125 17.78 -15.94 6.35
CA GLU A 125 18.77 -16.98 6.66
C GLU A 125 19.05 -17.89 5.45
N ARG A 126 18.48 -17.56 4.28
CA ARG A 126 18.47 -18.45 3.12
C ARG A 126 19.53 -18.05 2.09
N PHE A 127 20.26 -19.04 1.59
CA PHE A 127 21.19 -18.83 0.49
C PHE A 127 20.46 -18.35 -0.77
N GLY A 128 20.97 -17.28 -1.38
CA GLY A 128 20.33 -16.60 -2.50
C GLY A 128 19.66 -15.27 -2.12
N THR A 129 19.49 -15.02 -0.82
CA THR A 129 19.02 -13.72 -0.31
C THR A 129 20.18 -12.75 -0.12
N LEU A 130 20.00 -11.50 -0.53
CA LEU A 130 20.90 -10.39 -0.28
C LEU A 130 20.33 -9.51 0.84
N LEU A 131 21.09 -9.36 1.94
CA LEU A 131 20.74 -8.47 3.03
C LEU A 131 21.46 -7.14 2.88
N GLU A 132 20.71 -6.04 2.91
CA GLU A 132 21.22 -4.68 2.74
C GLU A 132 21.07 -3.90 4.05
N ASN A 133 22.20 -3.41 4.57
CA ASN A 133 22.32 -2.63 5.81
C ASN A 133 21.80 -3.33 7.08
N VAL A 134 21.63 -4.66 7.06
CA VAL A 134 21.29 -5.45 8.26
C VAL A 134 22.55 -5.62 9.11
N ALA A 135 22.44 -5.37 10.41
CA ALA A 135 23.54 -5.59 11.32
C ALA A 135 23.82 -7.09 11.50
N MET A 136 25.08 -7.43 11.75
CA MET A 136 25.49 -8.81 11.96
C MET A 136 26.52 -8.87 13.09
N ASP A 137 26.36 -9.84 13.99
CA ASP A 137 27.34 -10.12 15.02
C ASP A 137 28.56 -10.81 14.42
N TYR A 138 29.55 -10.01 14.02
CA TYR A 138 30.82 -10.50 13.49
C TYR A 138 31.70 -11.20 14.53
N ALA A 139 31.49 -10.93 15.83
CA ALA A 139 32.38 -11.40 16.89
C ALA A 139 32.07 -12.84 17.32
N ASN A 140 30.79 -13.25 17.30
CA ASN A 140 30.39 -14.59 17.71
C ASN A 140 30.07 -15.49 16.50
N GLN A 141 28.79 -15.52 16.08
CA GLN A 141 28.25 -16.56 15.22
C GLN A 141 27.84 -16.07 13.83
N ARG A 142 28.13 -14.80 13.48
CA ARG A 142 27.62 -14.16 12.26
C ARG A 142 26.09 -14.21 12.16
N ARG A 143 25.42 -14.10 13.31
CA ARG A 143 23.96 -13.99 13.35
C ARG A 143 23.57 -12.59 12.95
N VAL A 144 22.54 -12.50 12.11
CA VAL A 144 21.90 -11.24 11.78
C VAL A 144 21.17 -10.71 13.01
N ASP A 145 21.26 -9.40 13.23
CA ASP A 145 20.46 -8.71 14.21
C ASP A 145 19.44 -7.85 13.44
N LEU A 146 18.20 -8.32 13.41
CA LEU A 146 17.11 -7.64 12.72
C LEU A 146 16.55 -6.47 13.54
N ASP A 147 16.87 -6.36 14.85
CA ASP A 147 16.38 -5.30 15.71
C ASP A 147 17.32 -4.07 15.72
N ASP A 148 18.56 -4.24 15.28
CA ASP A 148 19.57 -3.18 15.21
C ASP A 148 19.36 -2.24 14.01
N ALA A 149 18.96 -1.00 14.32
CA ALA A 149 18.76 0.09 13.37
C ALA A 149 19.93 1.09 13.33
N THR A 150 21.11 0.76 13.86
CA THR A 150 22.26 1.68 13.98
C THR A 150 22.68 2.27 12.63
N LEU A 151 22.63 1.47 11.56
CA LEU A 151 22.86 1.98 10.19
C LEU A 151 21.63 2.67 9.63
N THR A 152 20.47 2.03 9.74
CA THR A 152 19.20 2.55 9.21
C THR A 152 18.00 1.77 9.73
N GLU A 153 16.86 2.45 9.81
CA GLU A 153 15.53 1.85 9.98
C GLU A 153 15.00 1.21 8.68
N ASN A 154 15.70 1.34 7.55
CA ASN A 154 15.31 0.81 6.24
C ASN A 154 16.18 -0.39 5.83
N THR A 155 16.43 -1.32 6.75
CA THR A 155 17.14 -2.57 6.42
C THR A 155 16.29 -3.43 5.49
N ARG A 156 16.92 -4.12 4.53
CA ARG A 156 16.23 -4.83 3.45
C ARG A 156 16.76 -6.23 3.22
N ALA A 157 15.89 -7.09 2.69
CA ALA A 157 16.25 -8.38 2.13
C ALA A 157 15.71 -8.48 0.70
N ALA A 158 16.60 -8.70 -0.27
CA ALA A 158 16.25 -9.02 -1.66
C ALA A 158 16.38 -10.53 -1.88
N TYR A 159 15.28 -11.18 -2.26
CA TYR A 159 15.24 -12.62 -2.51
C TYR A 159 14.38 -12.94 -3.72
N PRO A 160 14.71 -13.99 -4.50
CA PRO A 160 13.95 -14.33 -5.70
C PRO A 160 12.59 -14.93 -5.34
N ILE A 161 11.60 -14.79 -6.22
CA ILE A 161 10.33 -15.52 -6.11
C ILE A 161 10.55 -16.90 -6.75
N THR A 162 10.88 -17.89 -5.93
CA THR A 162 11.01 -19.30 -6.34
C THR A 162 10.23 -20.20 -5.39
N ASP A 163 9.97 -21.44 -5.78
CA ASP A 163 9.40 -22.51 -4.93
C ASP A 163 10.16 -22.71 -3.60
N VAL A 164 11.46 -22.43 -3.61
CA VAL A 164 12.30 -22.46 -2.41
C VAL A 164 12.02 -21.25 -1.51
N HIS A 165 12.13 -20.01 -2.01
CA HIS A 165 12.07 -18.79 -1.19
C HIS A 165 10.63 -18.34 -0.86
N VAL A 166 9.69 -18.65 -1.76
CA VAL A 166 8.28 -18.29 -1.67
C VAL A 166 7.47 -19.52 -2.10
N PRO A 167 7.33 -20.55 -1.24
CA PRO A 167 6.72 -21.82 -1.63
C PRO A 167 5.30 -21.71 -2.18
N ASN A 168 4.53 -20.73 -1.71
CA ASN A 168 3.18 -20.44 -2.19
C ASN A 168 3.17 -19.36 -3.29
N ALA A 169 4.23 -19.19 -4.08
CA ALA A 169 4.22 -18.24 -5.21
C ALA A 169 3.41 -18.76 -6.40
N GLU A 170 2.77 -17.85 -7.13
CA GLU A 170 2.37 -18.08 -8.52
C GLU A 170 3.59 -17.84 -9.42
N LEU A 171 4.30 -18.91 -9.78
CA LEU A 171 5.59 -18.82 -10.48
C LEU A 171 5.49 -18.27 -11.90
N SER A 172 4.31 -18.25 -12.52
CA SER A 172 4.12 -17.52 -13.78
C SER A 172 4.23 -16.00 -13.59
N GLY A 173 4.06 -15.51 -12.36
CA GLY A 173 3.94 -14.09 -12.06
C GLY A 173 2.69 -13.45 -12.66
N MET A 174 1.71 -14.24 -13.07
CA MET A 174 0.49 -13.79 -13.76
C MET A 174 -0.76 -14.30 -13.04
N GLY A 175 -1.82 -13.49 -13.03
CA GLY A 175 -3.16 -13.85 -12.56
C GLY A 175 -4.22 -13.23 -13.46
N GLY A 176 -5.48 -13.64 -13.26
CA GLY A 176 -6.64 -13.06 -13.95
C GLY A 176 -6.92 -11.60 -13.58
N HIS A 177 -8.14 -11.14 -13.88
CA HIS A 177 -8.59 -9.82 -13.46
C HIS A 177 -8.88 -9.80 -11.94
N PRO A 178 -8.51 -8.73 -11.21
CA PRO A 178 -8.86 -8.58 -9.81
C PRO A 178 -10.36 -8.64 -9.59
N GLU A 179 -10.80 -9.43 -8.61
CA GLU A 179 -12.16 -9.34 -8.07
C GLU A 179 -12.23 -8.31 -6.94
N ASN A 180 -11.10 -8.11 -6.24
CA ASN A 180 -10.98 -7.20 -5.12
C ASN A 180 -9.75 -6.30 -5.22
N ILE A 181 -9.94 -5.00 -4.96
CA ILE A 181 -8.87 -4.01 -4.77
C ILE A 181 -8.97 -3.45 -3.36
N PHE A 182 -7.88 -3.55 -2.60
CA PHE A 182 -7.75 -2.99 -1.26
C PHE A 182 -6.81 -1.80 -1.28
N MET A 183 -7.26 -0.67 -0.75
CA MET A 183 -6.46 0.53 -0.52
C MET A 183 -6.12 0.61 0.95
N LEU A 184 -4.87 0.27 1.30
CA LEU A 184 -4.39 0.23 2.66
C LEU A 184 -3.89 1.62 3.09
N THR A 185 -4.44 2.12 4.18
CA THR A 185 -3.99 3.36 4.84
C THR A 185 -3.65 3.06 6.29
N ALA A 186 -2.60 3.68 6.81
CA ALA A 186 -2.33 3.70 8.24
C ALA A 186 -2.75 5.06 8.80
N ASP A 187 -4.04 5.21 9.11
CA ASP A 187 -4.57 6.46 9.65
C ASP A 187 -4.19 6.61 11.13
N ALA A 188 -3.21 7.46 11.42
CA ALA A 188 -2.78 7.78 12.78
C ALA A 188 -3.64 8.87 13.45
N PHE A 189 -4.65 9.42 12.76
CA PHE A 189 -5.64 10.31 13.35
C PHE A 189 -6.78 9.53 14.00
N GLY A 190 -6.97 8.24 13.65
CA GLY A 190 -8.01 7.39 14.25
C GLY A 190 -9.43 7.69 13.77
N VAL A 191 -9.56 8.22 12.56
CA VAL A 191 -10.80 8.74 11.98
C VAL A 191 -11.46 7.75 11.03
N LEU A 192 -10.66 7.11 10.16
CA LEU A 192 -11.16 6.28 9.08
C LEU A 192 -11.66 4.92 9.58
N PRO A 193 -12.77 4.39 9.02
CA PRO A 193 -13.30 3.08 9.38
C PRO A 193 -12.27 1.97 9.16
N PRO A 194 -12.31 0.88 9.96
CA PRO A 194 -11.42 -0.27 9.77
C PRO A 194 -11.51 -0.87 8.37
N ILE A 195 -12.72 -0.94 7.80
CA ILE A 195 -12.97 -1.30 6.41
C ILE A 195 -14.16 -0.50 5.85
N SER A 196 -14.10 -0.12 4.59
CA SER A 196 -15.22 0.51 3.87
C SER A 196 -15.30 0.04 2.44
N LYS A 197 -16.52 -0.19 1.94
CA LYS A 197 -16.78 -0.44 0.52
C LYS A 197 -16.83 0.89 -0.22
N LEU A 198 -15.99 1.03 -1.24
CA LEU A 198 -15.88 2.24 -2.05
C LEU A 198 -16.78 2.12 -3.29
N THR A 199 -17.40 3.24 -3.69
CA THR A 199 -17.86 3.36 -5.08
C THR A 199 -16.66 3.48 -6.03
N PRO A 200 -16.82 3.24 -7.35
CA PRO A 200 -15.73 3.45 -8.30
C PRO A 200 -15.13 4.86 -8.24
N GLU A 201 -15.95 5.88 -8.03
CA GLU A 201 -15.54 7.28 -7.90
C GLU A 201 -14.71 7.51 -6.63
N GLN A 202 -15.15 6.95 -5.50
CA GLN A 202 -14.40 6.98 -4.25
C GLN A 202 -13.07 6.22 -4.39
N ALA A 203 -13.06 5.08 -5.08
CA ALA A 203 -11.82 4.34 -5.35
C ALA A 203 -10.83 5.22 -6.14
N MET A 204 -11.27 5.88 -7.21
CA MET A 204 -10.42 6.82 -7.96
C MET A 204 -9.97 8.01 -7.10
N TYR A 205 -10.85 8.59 -6.28
CA TYR A 205 -10.52 9.70 -5.37
C TYR A 205 -9.45 9.30 -4.34
N HIS A 206 -9.64 8.16 -3.67
CA HIS A 206 -8.69 7.64 -2.68
C HIS A 206 -7.38 7.19 -3.33
N PHE A 207 -7.41 6.68 -4.56
CA PHE A 207 -6.22 6.34 -5.34
C PHE A 207 -5.40 7.58 -5.69
N ILE A 208 -6.02 8.65 -6.21
CA ILE A 208 -5.33 9.92 -6.48
C ILE A 208 -4.81 10.56 -5.18
N SER A 209 -5.59 10.45 -4.10
CA SER A 209 -5.17 10.99 -2.80
C SER A 209 -3.97 10.24 -2.24
N GLY A 210 -3.99 8.90 -2.27
CA GLY A 210 -2.93 8.05 -1.77
C GLY A 210 -2.57 8.33 -0.31
N TYR A 211 -3.60 8.45 0.52
CA TYR A 211 -3.46 8.88 1.91
C TYR A 211 -2.89 7.77 2.82
N THR A 212 -1.97 8.17 3.70
CA THR A 212 -1.58 7.46 4.92
C THR A 212 -1.13 8.49 5.96
N ALA A 213 -0.84 8.09 7.19
CA ALA A 213 -0.15 8.94 8.15
C ALA A 213 1.27 8.43 8.45
N LYS A 214 2.19 9.37 8.72
CA LYS A 214 3.46 9.09 9.38
C LYS A 214 3.28 9.22 10.88
N VAL A 215 3.93 8.33 11.62
CA VAL A 215 3.78 8.21 13.07
C VAL A 215 4.98 8.86 13.75
N ALA A 216 4.74 9.53 14.88
CA ALA A 216 5.80 10.13 15.68
C ALA A 216 6.86 9.10 16.10
N GLY A 217 8.13 9.46 16.02
CA GLY A 217 9.27 8.59 16.35
C GLY A 217 9.75 7.66 15.23
N THR A 218 9.04 7.55 14.11
CA THR A 218 9.51 6.76 12.94
C THR A 218 10.37 7.56 11.96
N GLU A 219 10.33 8.90 12.03
CA GLU A 219 11.21 9.81 11.29
C GLU A 219 11.68 10.94 12.20
N ARG A 220 12.92 11.41 11.97
CA ARG A 220 13.56 12.44 12.80
C ARG A 220 12.78 13.75 12.74
N GLY A 221 12.23 14.19 13.88
CA GLY A 221 11.53 15.47 14.03
C GLY A 221 9.99 15.40 13.99
N ILE A 222 9.39 14.21 13.89
CA ILE A 222 7.93 14.05 13.94
C ILE A 222 7.49 13.74 15.38
N THR A 223 6.75 14.67 16.02
CA THR A 223 6.20 14.53 17.38
C THR A 223 4.70 14.24 17.42
N GLU A 224 3.97 14.54 16.34
CA GLU A 224 2.53 14.30 16.19
C GLU A 224 2.25 13.59 14.84
N PRO A 225 1.10 12.91 14.68
CA PRO A 225 0.69 12.34 13.39
C PRO A 225 0.72 13.34 12.24
N VAL A 226 1.43 13.00 11.17
CA VAL A 226 1.48 13.84 9.96
C VAL A 226 0.79 13.11 8.81
N ALA A 227 -0.31 13.70 8.33
CA ALA A 227 -0.98 13.24 7.11
C ALA A 227 -0.01 13.31 5.92
N THR A 228 0.12 12.20 5.21
CA THR A 228 0.96 12.06 4.02
C THR A 228 0.09 11.62 2.86
N PHE A 229 0.18 12.35 1.76
CA PHE A 229 -0.54 12.04 0.52
C PHE A 229 0.50 11.70 -0.54
N SER A 230 0.54 10.44 -0.95
CA SER A 230 1.41 9.96 -2.02
C SER A 230 0.53 9.45 -3.14
N THR A 231 0.23 10.33 -4.09
CA THR A 231 -0.63 10.07 -5.23
C THR A 231 -0.38 8.71 -5.89
N CYS A 232 -1.47 8.01 -6.23
CA CYS A 232 -1.47 6.65 -6.77
C CYS A 232 -0.77 5.62 -5.85
N PHE A 233 -0.66 5.95 -4.55
CA PHE A 233 0.16 5.23 -3.57
C PHE A 233 1.63 5.07 -3.99
N GLY A 234 2.17 5.94 -4.86
CA GLY A 234 3.50 5.76 -5.44
C GLY A 234 4.06 7.00 -6.12
N ALA A 235 3.72 8.20 -5.63
CA ALA A 235 4.02 9.47 -6.30
C ALA A 235 5.47 9.64 -6.79
N PRO A 236 6.52 9.23 -6.05
CA PRO A 236 7.91 9.37 -6.53
C PRO A 236 8.22 8.61 -7.83
N PHE A 237 7.39 7.62 -8.19
CA PHE A 237 7.63 6.74 -9.33
C PHE A 237 6.64 6.99 -10.48
N MET A 238 5.69 7.91 -10.30
CA MET A 238 4.70 8.24 -11.32
C MET A 238 5.32 9.19 -12.35
N ALA A 239 5.34 8.77 -13.61
CA ALA A 239 5.95 9.52 -14.72
C ALA A 239 4.95 10.33 -15.54
N LEU A 240 3.65 10.05 -15.39
CA LEU A 240 2.55 10.75 -16.06
C LEU A 240 1.69 11.48 -15.02
N HIS A 241 0.76 12.31 -15.50
CA HIS A 241 -0.19 12.94 -14.60
C HIS A 241 -1.08 11.89 -13.91
N PRO A 242 -1.40 12.03 -12.61
CA PRO A 242 -2.20 11.07 -11.84
C PRO A 242 -3.54 10.67 -12.47
N SER A 243 -4.20 11.61 -13.17
CA SER A 243 -5.48 11.33 -13.85
C SER A 243 -5.35 10.22 -14.90
N VAL A 244 -4.20 10.07 -15.56
CA VAL A 244 -3.97 8.99 -16.54
C VAL A 244 -4.11 7.61 -15.87
N TYR A 245 -3.51 7.44 -14.70
CA TYR A 245 -3.60 6.19 -13.94
C TYR A 245 -4.99 5.99 -13.35
N ALA A 246 -5.61 7.04 -12.82
CA ALA A 246 -6.95 6.98 -12.25
C ALA A 246 -8.02 6.64 -13.29
N ASP A 247 -7.93 7.20 -14.50
CA ASP A 247 -8.85 6.90 -15.59
C ASP A 247 -8.73 5.44 -16.06
N LEU A 248 -7.50 4.91 -16.12
CA LEU A 248 -7.27 3.50 -16.42
C LEU A 248 -7.82 2.60 -15.31
N LEU A 249 -7.63 2.96 -14.04
CA LEU A 249 -8.18 2.25 -12.90
C LEU A 249 -9.71 2.24 -12.95
N GLY A 250 -10.36 3.39 -13.15
CA GLY A 250 -11.81 3.50 -13.24
C GLY A 250 -12.41 2.66 -14.35
N LYS A 251 -11.81 2.70 -15.56
CA LYS A 251 -12.24 1.85 -16.69
C LYS A 251 -12.18 0.37 -16.35
N LYS A 252 -11.08 -0.08 -15.75
CA LYS A 252 -10.89 -1.49 -15.40
C LYS A 252 -11.79 -1.95 -14.25
N ILE A 253 -12.02 -1.10 -13.25
CA ILE A 253 -13.01 -1.36 -12.18
C ILE A 253 -14.39 -1.56 -12.80
N ALA A 254 -14.82 -0.67 -13.70
CA ALA A 254 -16.13 -0.74 -14.32
C ALA A 254 -16.28 -1.95 -15.24
N GLU A 255 -15.27 -2.23 -16.07
CA GLU A 255 -15.26 -3.35 -17.03
C GLU A 255 -15.34 -4.71 -16.33
N HIS A 256 -14.56 -4.87 -15.24
CA HIS A 256 -14.45 -6.14 -14.54
C HIS A 256 -15.31 -6.22 -13.26
N LYS A 257 -16.09 -5.18 -12.97
CA LYS A 257 -16.98 -5.07 -11.79
C LYS A 257 -16.27 -5.35 -10.47
N VAL A 258 -15.07 -4.77 -10.32
CA VAL A 258 -14.18 -5.03 -9.19
C VAL A 258 -14.73 -4.40 -7.91
N ASN A 259 -14.74 -5.17 -6.82
CA ASN A 259 -15.04 -4.64 -5.49
C ASN A 259 -13.84 -3.82 -4.97
N CYS A 260 -14.06 -2.57 -4.59
CA CYS A 260 -13.03 -1.69 -4.05
C CYS A 260 -13.24 -1.43 -2.57
N TRP A 261 -12.15 -1.52 -1.79
CA TRP A 261 -12.16 -1.41 -0.34
C TRP A 261 -11.12 -0.41 0.14
N LEU A 262 -11.48 0.42 1.11
CA LEU A 262 -10.53 1.19 1.92
C LEU A 262 -10.34 0.46 3.25
N VAL A 263 -9.10 0.21 3.66
CA VAL A 263 -8.80 -0.53 4.89
C VAL A 263 -7.86 0.30 5.76
N ASN A 264 -8.30 0.63 6.97
CA ASN A 264 -7.49 1.31 7.95
C ASN A 264 -6.68 0.29 8.78
N THR A 265 -5.38 0.25 8.51
CA THR A 265 -4.35 -0.54 9.22
C THR A 265 -3.62 0.27 10.31
N GLY A 266 -4.10 1.50 10.52
CA GLY A 266 -3.60 2.49 11.48
C GLY A 266 -4.33 2.37 12.82
N TRP A 267 -4.83 3.49 13.33
CA TRP A 267 -5.37 3.62 14.69
C TRP A 267 -6.89 3.68 14.74
N THR A 268 -7.43 3.33 15.90
CA THR A 268 -8.84 3.53 16.29
C THR A 268 -8.92 3.96 17.75
N GLY A 269 -10.05 4.54 18.16
CA GLY A 269 -10.31 4.97 19.53
C GLY A 269 -9.59 6.24 19.97
N GLY A 270 -9.02 6.98 19.01
CA GLY A 270 -8.25 8.19 19.24
C GLY A 270 -7.07 8.29 18.27
N PRO A 271 -6.39 9.45 18.24
CA PRO A 271 -5.16 9.61 17.47
C PRO A 271 -4.01 8.79 18.09
N TYR A 272 -2.91 8.64 17.37
CA TYR A 272 -1.68 8.05 17.92
C TYR A 272 -1.30 8.70 19.26
N GLY A 273 -0.93 7.86 20.24
CA GLY A 273 -0.64 8.27 21.61
C GLY A 273 -1.84 8.18 22.56
N VAL A 274 -3.07 8.18 22.03
CA VAL A 274 -4.31 7.99 22.80
C VAL A 274 -5.01 6.69 22.37
N GLY A 275 -5.28 6.56 21.07
CA GLY A 275 -5.88 5.37 20.48
C GLY A 275 -4.91 4.21 20.36
N THR A 276 -5.41 3.09 19.88
CA THR A 276 -4.62 1.87 19.66
C THR A 276 -4.58 1.50 18.19
N ARG A 277 -3.46 0.92 17.75
CA ARG A 277 -3.33 0.41 16.38
C ARG A 277 -4.28 -0.76 16.18
N MET A 278 -4.90 -0.85 15.01
CA MET A 278 -5.82 -1.92 14.66
C MET A 278 -5.13 -3.27 14.75
N LYS A 279 -5.77 -4.20 15.45
CA LYS A 279 -5.23 -5.55 15.65
C LYS A 279 -5.12 -6.23 14.28
N ILE A 280 -3.95 -6.81 14.00
CA ILE A 280 -3.71 -7.52 12.73
C ILE A 280 -4.71 -8.66 12.50
N ALA A 281 -5.16 -9.33 13.57
CA ALA A 281 -6.20 -10.35 13.50
C ALA A 281 -7.53 -9.81 12.97
N HIS A 282 -7.95 -8.62 13.41
CA HIS A 282 -9.16 -7.97 12.89
C HIS A 282 -8.98 -7.54 11.44
N THR A 283 -7.81 -6.99 11.09
CA THR A 283 -7.49 -6.63 9.69
C THR A 283 -7.59 -7.83 8.77
N ARG A 284 -6.98 -8.97 9.13
CA ARG A 284 -7.08 -10.22 8.37
C ARG A 284 -8.51 -10.74 8.29
N ALA A 285 -9.28 -10.69 9.38
CA ALA A 285 -10.69 -11.11 9.37
C ALA A 285 -11.53 -10.27 8.39
N MET A 286 -11.35 -8.94 8.36
CA MET A 286 -12.04 -8.06 7.42
C MET A 286 -11.65 -8.33 5.96
N LEU A 287 -10.36 -8.52 5.70
CA LEU A 287 -9.87 -8.87 4.37
C LEU A 287 -10.44 -10.21 3.89
N ASN A 288 -10.40 -11.23 4.74
CA ASN A 288 -10.93 -12.55 4.40
C ASN A 288 -12.45 -12.50 4.18
N ALA A 289 -13.19 -11.74 5.00
CA ALA A 289 -14.62 -11.54 4.78
C ALA A 289 -14.92 -10.88 3.42
N ALA A 290 -14.12 -9.89 3.00
CA ALA A 290 -14.24 -9.27 1.68
C ALA A 290 -13.88 -10.25 0.55
N LEU A 291 -12.75 -10.95 0.66
CA LEU A 291 -12.25 -11.91 -0.33
C LEU A 291 -13.20 -13.11 -0.52
N GLU A 292 -13.86 -13.56 0.55
CA GLU A 292 -14.82 -14.67 0.54
C GLU A 292 -16.24 -14.22 0.14
N GLY A 293 -16.43 -12.96 -0.25
CA GLY A 293 -17.74 -12.41 -0.64
C GLY A 293 -18.75 -12.25 0.51
N LYS A 294 -18.31 -12.45 1.76
CA LYS A 294 -19.18 -12.33 2.95
C LYS A 294 -19.69 -10.91 3.16
N LEU A 295 -19.00 -9.92 2.59
CA LEU A 295 -19.40 -8.51 2.65
C LEU A 295 -20.21 -8.07 1.41
N ASP A 296 -20.54 -8.94 0.46
CA ASP A 296 -21.23 -8.48 -0.76
C ASP A 296 -22.68 -8.04 -0.50
N ASN A 297 -23.36 -8.68 0.45
CA ASN A 297 -24.79 -8.50 0.72
C ASN A 297 -25.09 -8.18 2.20
N VAL A 298 -24.20 -7.44 2.85
CA VAL A 298 -24.43 -6.94 4.22
C VAL A 298 -25.08 -5.56 4.20
N GLU A 299 -25.69 -5.17 5.31
CA GLU A 299 -26.14 -3.80 5.50
C GLU A 299 -24.93 -2.88 5.70
N TYR A 300 -25.03 -1.68 5.12
CA TYR A 300 -23.99 -0.66 5.19
C TYR A 300 -24.57 0.63 5.75
N ILE A 301 -23.81 1.28 6.61
CA ILE A 301 -24.05 2.66 7.02
C ILE A 301 -23.03 3.57 6.33
N ALA A 302 -23.42 4.79 6.00
CA ALA A 302 -22.50 5.80 5.49
C ALA A 302 -22.01 6.67 6.65
N ASP A 303 -20.71 6.98 6.69
CA ASP A 303 -20.21 8.00 7.62
C ASP A 303 -20.53 9.43 7.11
N ASP A 304 -20.80 10.36 8.03
CA ASP A 304 -21.30 11.70 7.69
C ASP A 304 -20.27 12.61 7.02
N ILE A 305 -18.97 12.29 7.10
CA ILE A 305 -17.89 13.21 6.69
C ILE A 305 -17.24 12.77 5.38
N PHE A 306 -16.94 11.49 5.24
CA PHE A 306 -16.31 10.90 4.07
C PHE A 306 -17.32 10.15 3.18
N ASN A 307 -18.55 9.91 3.65
CA ASN A 307 -19.59 9.16 2.94
C ASN A 307 -19.13 7.75 2.54
N LEU A 308 -18.27 7.13 3.34
CA LEU A 308 -17.76 5.78 3.17
C LEU A 308 -18.78 4.77 3.67
N LYS A 309 -19.01 3.71 2.91
CA LYS A 309 -19.92 2.63 3.30
C LYS A 309 -19.22 1.67 4.26
N ILE A 310 -19.60 1.70 5.53
CA ILE A 310 -19.09 0.84 6.60
C ILE A 310 -20.06 -0.34 6.77
N PRO A 311 -19.58 -1.60 6.71
CA PRO A 311 -20.44 -2.76 6.99
C PRO A 311 -20.87 -2.74 8.46
N VAL A 312 -22.12 -3.08 8.75
CA VAL A 312 -22.64 -3.10 10.13
C VAL A 312 -22.14 -4.29 10.96
N ASP A 313 -21.77 -5.38 10.28
CA ASP A 313 -21.26 -6.63 10.88
C ASP A 313 -20.12 -7.16 10.01
N VAL A 314 -19.07 -7.67 10.66
CA VAL A 314 -17.99 -8.40 10.00
C VAL A 314 -17.64 -9.62 10.85
N PRO A 315 -17.79 -10.85 10.33
CA PRO A 315 -17.48 -12.06 11.08
C PRO A 315 -16.07 -12.04 11.70
N GLY A 316 -15.99 -12.22 13.02
CA GLY A 316 -14.72 -12.26 13.76
C GLY A 316 -14.16 -10.88 14.14
N VAL A 317 -14.92 -9.81 13.93
CA VAL A 317 -14.56 -8.44 14.35
C VAL A 317 -15.69 -7.87 15.22
N PRO A 318 -15.40 -7.29 16.39
CA PRO A 318 -16.45 -6.68 17.21
C PRO A 318 -17.10 -5.48 16.52
N ASP A 319 -18.44 -5.43 16.47
CA ASP A 319 -19.20 -4.34 15.85
C ASP A 319 -18.82 -2.96 16.42
N SER A 320 -18.46 -2.92 17.71
CA SER A 320 -18.05 -1.70 18.39
C SER A 320 -16.81 -1.02 17.80
N VAL A 321 -15.97 -1.75 17.05
CA VAL A 321 -14.78 -1.16 16.40
C VAL A 321 -15.03 -0.70 14.97
N LEU A 322 -16.11 -1.15 14.32
CA LEU A 322 -16.38 -0.89 12.90
C LEU A 322 -16.70 0.58 12.62
N VAL A 323 -17.32 1.26 13.57
CA VAL A 323 -17.67 2.68 13.48
C VAL A 323 -16.71 3.50 14.35
N PRO A 324 -15.68 4.16 13.78
CA PRO A 324 -14.63 4.83 14.55
C PRO A 324 -15.18 5.83 15.56
N ARG A 325 -16.22 6.58 15.20
CA ARG A 325 -16.89 7.54 16.08
C ARG A 325 -17.31 6.95 17.43
N ASN A 326 -17.70 5.67 17.46
CA ASN A 326 -18.13 4.97 18.66
C ASN A 326 -16.97 4.45 19.51
N THR A 327 -15.74 4.49 18.98
CA THR A 327 -14.54 4.01 19.68
C THR A 327 -13.84 5.10 20.49
N TRP A 328 -14.17 6.37 20.23
CA TRP A 328 -13.58 7.51 20.93
C TRP A 328 -14.30 7.77 22.24
N GLU A 329 -13.55 8.03 23.32
CA GLU A 329 -14.13 8.43 24.61
C GLU A 329 -14.87 9.77 24.50
N ASN A 330 -14.31 10.72 23.74
CA ASN A 330 -14.92 12.01 23.45
C ASN A 330 -15.33 12.11 21.98
N VAL A 331 -16.64 11.98 21.75
CA VAL A 331 -17.24 12.04 20.41
C VAL A 331 -17.03 13.40 19.72
N SER A 332 -16.98 14.50 20.48
CA SER A 332 -16.72 15.83 19.91
C SER A 332 -15.29 15.94 19.37
N GLU A 333 -14.31 15.33 20.05
CA GLU A 333 -12.92 15.29 19.57
C GLU A 333 -12.78 14.48 18.29
N TYR A 334 -13.55 13.38 18.16
CA TYR A 334 -13.65 12.64 16.90
C TYR A 334 -14.17 13.55 15.78
N ASP A 335 -15.29 14.24 16.01
CA ASP A 335 -15.92 15.09 14.99
C ASP A 335 -14.97 16.22 14.53
N GLU A 336 -14.23 16.83 15.46
CA GLU A 336 -13.20 17.83 15.13
C GLU A 336 -12.05 17.25 14.30
N LYS A 337 -11.52 16.08 14.70
CA LYS A 337 -10.40 15.44 13.98
C LYS A 337 -10.81 14.92 12.61
N ALA A 338 -12.03 14.41 12.49
CA ALA A 338 -12.56 13.95 11.23
C ALA A 338 -12.74 15.10 10.23
N LYS A 339 -13.25 16.26 10.69
CA LYS A 339 -13.33 17.48 9.87
C LYS A 339 -11.97 18.02 9.46
N GLU A 340 -11.00 18.00 10.39
CA GLU A 340 -9.62 18.37 10.07
C GLU A 340 -9.04 17.48 8.97
N LEU A 341 -9.17 16.16 9.10
CA LEU A 341 -8.67 15.21 8.12
C LEU A 341 -9.36 15.39 6.76
N ALA A 342 -10.69 15.53 6.74
CA ALA A 342 -11.45 15.82 5.53
C ALA A 342 -10.98 17.11 4.84
N GLY A 343 -10.68 18.17 5.62
CA GLY A 343 -10.08 19.40 5.13
C GLY A 343 -8.72 19.17 4.45
N ARG A 344 -7.86 18.34 5.04
CA ARG A 344 -6.56 17.97 4.46
C ARG A 344 -6.69 17.19 3.14
N PHE A 345 -7.66 16.27 3.05
CA PHE A 345 -7.98 15.58 1.80
C PHE A 345 -8.38 16.56 0.70
N ARG A 346 -9.31 17.48 0.99
CA ARG A 346 -9.75 18.51 0.05
C ARG A 346 -8.60 19.41 -0.41
N GLU A 347 -7.79 19.88 0.53
CA GLU A 347 -6.64 20.73 0.22
C GLU A 347 -5.63 20.02 -0.68
N ASN A 348 -5.34 18.74 -0.39
CA ASN A 348 -4.46 17.95 -1.26
C ASN A 348 -5.06 17.77 -2.67
N PHE A 349 -6.37 17.55 -2.77
CA PHE A 349 -7.03 17.25 -4.04
C PHE A 349 -7.11 18.45 -5.00
N LYS A 350 -7.04 19.70 -4.51
CA LYS A 350 -7.00 20.92 -5.35
C LYS A 350 -5.93 20.87 -6.45
N LYS A 351 -4.81 20.19 -6.19
CA LYS A 351 -3.71 20.01 -7.16
C LYS A 351 -4.13 19.27 -8.42
N PHE A 352 -5.17 18.43 -8.33
CA PHE A 352 -5.63 17.54 -9.39
C PHE A 352 -7.01 17.94 -9.93
N GLU A 353 -7.70 18.85 -9.25
CA GLU A 353 -9.08 19.23 -9.54
C GLU A 353 -9.29 19.70 -10.98
N ALA A 354 -8.35 20.42 -11.58
CA ALA A 354 -8.49 20.89 -12.97
C ALA A 354 -8.60 19.75 -14.00
N GLN A 355 -8.07 18.56 -13.70
CA GLN A 355 -8.02 17.41 -14.61
C GLN A 355 -8.83 16.20 -14.12
N ALA A 356 -9.42 16.28 -12.91
CA ALA A 356 -10.32 15.25 -12.40
C ALA A 356 -11.73 15.39 -13.01
N SER A 357 -12.41 14.27 -13.24
CA SER A 357 -13.81 14.27 -13.68
C SER A 357 -14.75 14.83 -12.60
N GLY A 358 -15.98 15.22 -12.99
CA GLY A 358 -16.98 15.72 -12.05
C GLY A 358 -17.37 14.68 -10.99
N GLU A 359 -17.41 13.42 -11.38
CA GLU A 359 -17.74 12.28 -10.53
C GLU A 359 -16.67 12.05 -9.45
N ILE A 360 -15.39 12.12 -9.82
CA ILE A 360 -14.29 12.01 -8.84
C ILE A 360 -14.32 13.19 -7.85
N LYS A 361 -14.62 14.41 -8.32
CA LYS A 361 -14.76 15.58 -7.44
C LYS A 361 -15.92 15.42 -6.45
N ALA A 362 -17.04 14.87 -6.91
CA ALA A 362 -18.21 14.62 -6.07
C ALA A 362 -17.95 13.55 -4.98
N ALA A 363 -16.94 12.70 -5.16
CA ALA A 363 -16.50 11.72 -4.17
C ALA A 363 -15.60 12.31 -3.06
N SER A 364 -15.32 13.62 -3.09
CA SER A 364 -14.60 14.31 -2.03
C SER A 364 -15.37 14.30 -0.70
N PRO A 365 -14.69 14.23 0.47
CA PRO A 365 -15.32 14.38 1.78
C PRO A 365 -16.12 15.69 1.91
N VAL A 366 -17.31 15.61 2.51
CA VAL A 366 -18.33 16.68 2.53
C VAL A 366 -18.09 17.75 3.60
N GLY A 367 -17.38 17.42 4.69
CA GLY A 367 -16.89 18.40 5.68
C GLY A 367 -17.88 18.85 6.75
#